data_AF-A0A7R9ZQW8-F1
#
_entry.id   AF-A0A7R9ZQW8-F1
#
_cell.length_a   1.000
_cell.length_b   1.000
_cell.length_c   1.000
_cell.angle_alpha   90.00
_cell.angle_beta   90.00
_cell.angle_gamma   90.00
#
_symmetry.space_group_name_H-M   'P 1'
#
loop_
_entity.id
_entity.type
_entity.pdbx_description
1 polymer ?
#
loop_
_entity_poly.entity_id
_entity_poly.type
_entity_poly.pdbx_seq_one_letter_code
_entity_poly.pdbx_strand_id
1 'polypeptide(L)'
;KYTRVNPNLDMFHKVLRGWVNQGSPKRAESLLLKMIELYENGQEAVKPNLNTYNRVLSCWAKSNEKYSGERAQLILRQMKMLEADGKTEMAPDIISYNTVVNAWANSMDPTSHLQIESLVLEMIMAGREKLMPDAATYGSWLKAISRHEDVKDHVKDVVKMMKVHDFSPTGYLEKRIAALSK
;
A
#
# COMPACT_ATOMS: atom_id res chain seq x y z
N LYS A 1 -13.66 -38.91 -13.65
CA LYS A 1 -12.64 -38.82 -12.57
C LYS A 1 -12.07 -37.40 -12.61
N TYR A 2 -12.60 -36.47 -11.81
CA TYR A 2 -11.98 -35.15 -11.67
C TYR A 2 -10.69 -35.35 -10.88
N THR A 3 -9.55 -35.27 -11.54
CA THR A 3 -8.26 -35.07 -10.86
C THR A 3 -8.45 -33.87 -9.94
N ARG A 4 -8.31 -34.06 -8.62
CA ARG A 4 -8.21 -32.93 -7.68
C ARG A 4 -7.06 -32.06 -8.21
N VAL A 5 -7.42 -30.94 -8.85
CA VAL A 5 -6.45 -29.96 -9.29
C VAL A 5 -5.90 -29.39 -7.99
N ASN A 6 -4.67 -29.76 -7.66
CA ASN A 6 -4.01 -29.19 -6.49
C ASN A 6 -3.89 -27.69 -6.74
N PRO A 7 -4.47 -26.84 -5.87
CA PRO A 7 -4.35 -25.39 -6.00
C PRO A 7 -2.87 -25.02 -6.06
N ASN A 8 -2.51 -24.15 -7.00
CA ASN A 8 -1.16 -23.59 -7.12
C ASN A 8 -1.23 -22.07 -7.08
N LEU A 9 -0.10 -21.44 -6.81
CA LEU A 9 0.02 -19.98 -6.69
C LEU A 9 -0.58 -19.20 -7.87
N ASP A 10 -0.41 -19.70 -9.10
CA ASP A 10 -0.96 -19.07 -10.32
C ASP A 10 -2.50 -19.03 -10.32
N MET A 11 -3.15 -20.10 -9.87
CA MET A 11 -4.60 -20.16 -9.75
C MET A 11 -5.12 -19.11 -8.75
N PHE A 12 -4.44 -18.94 -7.60
CA PHE A 12 -4.77 -17.89 -6.64
C PHE A 12 -4.54 -16.49 -7.20
N HIS A 13 -3.42 -16.28 -7.92
CA HIS A 13 -3.12 -14.99 -8.56
C HIS A 13 -4.13 -14.60 -9.63
N LYS A 14 -4.69 -15.57 -10.37
CA LYS A 14 -5.79 -15.35 -11.32
C LYS A 14 -7.06 -14.86 -10.62
N VAL A 15 -7.43 -15.50 -9.51
CA VAL A 15 -8.60 -15.09 -8.70
C VAL A 15 -8.39 -13.71 -8.08
N LEU A 16 -7.22 -13.48 -7.48
CA LEU A 16 -6.84 -12.17 -6.93
C LEU A 16 -6.93 -11.08 -8.00
N ARG A 17 -6.43 -11.32 -9.22
CA ARG A 17 -6.53 -10.37 -10.32
C ARG A 17 -7.99 -10.04 -10.67
N GLY A 18 -8.86 -11.05 -10.69
CA GLY A 18 -10.29 -10.85 -10.88
C GLY A 18 -10.90 -9.91 -9.82
N TRP A 19 -10.54 -10.10 -8.55
CA TRP A 19 -11.06 -9.27 -7.47
C TRP A 19 -10.44 -7.88 -7.36
N VAL A 20 -9.17 -7.70 -7.80
CA VAL A 20 -8.58 -6.37 -7.98
C VAL A 20 -9.42 -5.54 -8.94
N ASN A 21 -9.93 -6.15 -10.02
CA ASN A 21 -10.76 -5.48 -11.01
C ASN A 21 -12.20 -5.26 -10.52
N GLN A 22 -12.73 -6.16 -9.69
CA GLN A 22 -14.08 -6.06 -9.14
C GLN A 22 -14.16 -5.20 -7.87
N GLY A 23 -13.03 -4.71 -7.33
CA GLY A 23 -13.03 -3.94 -6.09
C GLY A 23 -13.58 -4.72 -4.89
N SER A 24 -13.23 -6.01 -4.78
CA SER A 24 -13.71 -6.91 -3.71
C SER A 24 -12.61 -7.18 -2.67
N PRO A 25 -12.19 -6.18 -1.86
CA PRO A 25 -11.01 -6.30 -1.00
C PRO A 25 -11.16 -7.34 0.10
N LYS A 26 -12.35 -7.44 0.72
CA LYS A 26 -12.63 -8.43 1.77
C LYS A 26 -12.42 -9.86 1.30
N ARG A 27 -12.84 -10.17 0.06
CA ARG A 27 -12.64 -11.49 -0.55
C ARG A 27 -11.16 -11.76 -0.83
N ALA A 28 -10.45 -10.76 -1.35
CA ALA A 28 -9.00 -10.87 -1.59
C ALA A 28 -8.24 -11.14 -0.30
N GLU A 29 -8.62 -10.48 0.79
CA GLU A 29 -8.02 -10.71 2.10
C GLU A 29 -8.38 -12.09 2.68
N SER A 30 -9.64 -12.51 2.60
CA SER A 30 -10.02 -13.88 3.02
C SER A 30 -9.25 -14.96 2.27
N LEU A 31 -8.94 -14.74 0.99
CA LEU A 31 -8.13 -15.66 0.21
C LEU A 31 -6.66 -15.65 0.61
N LEU A 32 -6.09 -14.50 0.97
CA LEU A 32 -4.75 -14.43 1.54
C LEU A 32 -4.67 -15.25 2.84
N LEU A 33 -5.64 -15.08 3.74
CA LEU A 33 -5.71 -15.88 4.97
C LEU A 33 -5.80 -17.38 4.65
N LYS A 34 -6.59 -17.75 3.63
CA LYS A 34 -6.68 -19.15 3.21
C LYS A 34 -5.35 -19.68 2.63
N MET A 35 -4.62 -18.87 1.87
CA MET A 35 -3.30 -19.25 1.36
C MET A 35 -2.29 -19.45 2.49
N ILE A 36 -2.32 -18.59 3.51
CA ILE A 36 -1.47 -18.73 4.71
C ILE A 36 -1.80 -20.04 5.43
N GLU A 37 -3.08 -20.31 5.71
CA GLU A 37 -3.53 -21.54 6.37
C GLU A 37 -3.10 -22.80 5.60
N LEU A 38 -3.24 -22.80 4.27
CA LEU A 38 -2.84 -23.94 3.45
C LEU A 38 -1.32 -24.14 3.45
N TYR A 39 -0.54 -23.05 3.43
CA TYR A 39 0.91 -23.11 3.54
C TYR A 39 1.36 -23.65 4.90
N GLU A 40 0.76 -23.19 5.99
CA GLU A 40 1.02 -23.70 7.35
C GLU A 40 0.67 -25.18 7.50
N ASN A 41 -0.34 -25.66 6.76
CA ASN A 41 -0.69 -27.08 6.66
C ASN A 41 0.22 -27.90 5.70
N GLY A 42 1.34 -27.33 5.27
CA GLY A 42 2.36 -28.02 4.46
C GLY A 42 2.17 -27.93 2.95
N GLN A 43 1.23 -27.12 2.45
CA GLN A 43 1.08 -26.90 0.99
C GLN A 43 2.04 -25.82 0.48
N GLU A 44 3.30 -26.18 0.23
CA GLU A 44 4.31 -25.23 -0.27
C GLU A 44 3.92 -24.56 -1.60
N ALA A 45 3.17 -25.25 -2.45
CA ALA A 45 2.74 -24.76 -3.77
C ALA A 45 1.85 -23.51 -3.73
N VAL A 46 1.32 -23.14 -2.55
CA VAL A 46 0.43 -21.98 -2.36
C VAL A 46 1.03 -20.92 -1.44
N LYS A 47 2.33 -21.04 -1.11
CA LYS A 47 3.06 -20.08 -0.28
C LYS A 47 2.83 -18.63 -0.77
N PRO A 48 2.27 -17.75 0.07
CA PRO A 48 2.18 -16.33 -0.24
C PRO A 48 3.56 -15.72 -0.49
N ASN A 49 3.63 -14.76 -1.41
CA ASN A 49 4.84 -13.99 -1.67
C ASN A 49 4.51 -12.50 -1.77
N LEU A 50 5.53 -11.64 -1.94
CA LEU A 50 5.37 -10.20 -2.11
C LEU A 50 4.26 -9.82 -3.12
N ASN A 51 4.16 -10.53 -4.25
CA ASN A 51 3.13 -10.27 -5.26
C ASN A 51 1.71 -10.58 -4.74
N THR A 52 1.53 -11.66 -3.98
CA THR A 52 0.26 -11.97 -3.32
C THR A 52 -0.19 -10.83 -2.41
N TYR A 53 0.72 -10.33 -1.55
CA TYR A 53 0.42 -9.22 -0.64
C TYR A 53 0.12 -7.92 -1.40
N ASN A 54 0.96 -7.55 -2.37
CA ASN A 54 0.78 -6.34 -3.18
C ASN A 54 -0.55 -6.35 -3.95
N ARG A 55 -1.03 -7.51 -4.41
CA ARG A 55 -2.36 -7.64 -5.03
C ARG A 55 -3.50 -7.35 -4.05
N VAL A 56 -3.43 -7.88 -2.83
CA VAL A 56 -4.46 -7.64 -1.81
C VAL A 56 -4.46 -6.18 -1.37
N LEU A 57 -3.28 -5.59 -1.17
CA LEU A 57 -3.13 -4.15 -0.93
C LEU A 57 -3.76 -3.34 -2.07
N SER A 58 -3.54 -3.73 -3.32
CA SER A 58 -4.10 -3.04 -4.49
C SER A 58 -5.63 -3.12 -4.53
N CYS A 59 -6.24 -4.25 -4.11
CA CYS A 59 -7.68 -4.35 -3.94
C CYS A 59 -8.20 -3.33 -2.93
N TRP A 60 -7.55 -3.21 -1.76
CA TRP A 60 -7.91 -2.25 -0.73
C TRP A 60 -7.76 -0.81 -1.22
N ALA A 61 -6.66 -0.49 -1.91
CA ALA A 61 -6.42 0.85 -2.42
C ALA A 61 -7.44 1.30 -3.48
N LYS A 62 -8.08 0.35 -4.17
CA LYS A 62 -9.09 0.60 -5.23
C LYS A 62 -10.53 0.52 -4.75
N SER A 63 -10.80 0.05 -3.53
CA SER A 63 -12.16 -0.25 -3.09
C SER A 63 -12.99 0.98 -2.70
N ASN A 64 -12.36 2.15 -2.51
CA ASN A 64 -12.99 3.37 -1.98
C ASN A 64 -13.76 3.15 -0.66
N GLU A 65 -13.49 2.05 0.03
CA GLU A 65 -14.10 1.73 1.33
C GLU A 65 -13.59 2.69 2.40
N LYS A 66 -14.44 3.05 3.36
CA LYS A 66 -14.07 3.97 4.46
C LYS A 66 -12.82 3.51 5.21
N TYR A 67 -12.70 2.20 5.45
CA TYR A 67 -11.63 1.57 6.21
C TYR A 67 -10.48 1.03 5.32
N SER A 68 -10.44 1.42 4.05
CA SER A 68 -9.43 0.91 3.09
C SER A 68 -8.00 1.18 3.53
N GLY A 69 -7.73 2.39 4.03
CA GLY A 69 -6.42 2.77 4.58
C GLY A 69 -6.01 1.91 5.78
N GLU A 70 -6.88 1.78 6.77
CA GLU A 70 -6.60 0.99 7.99
C GLU A 70 -6.33 -0.48 7.66
N ARG A 71 -7.15 -1.08 6.80
CA ARG A 71 -6.96 -2.49 6.38
C ARG A 71 -5.67 -2.68 5.58
N ALA A 72 -5.36 -1.76 4.67
CA ALA A 72 -4.10 -1.80 3.94
C ALA A 72 -2.89 -1.68 4.89
N GLN A 73 -2.97 -0.81 5.90
CA GLN A 73 -1.90 -0.65 6.88
C GLN A 73 -1.72 -1.88 7.78
N LEU A 74 -2.81 -2.57 8.14
CA LEU A 74 -2.72 -3.83 8.90
C LEU A 74 -1.96 -4.90 8.10
N ILE A 75 -2.23 -5.01 6.80
CA ILE A 75 -1.53 -5.95 5.91
C ILE A 75 -0.04 -5.56 5.78
N LEU A 76 0.26 -4.26 5.64
CA LEU A 76 1.65 -3.79 5.62
C LEU A 76 2.39 -4.13 6.93
N ARG A 77 1.75 -3.93 8.07
CA ARG A 77 2.31 -4.31 9.39
C ARG A 77 2.57 -5.81 9.46
N GLN A 78 1.66 -6.64 8.94
CA GLN A 78 1.87 -8.09 8.86
C GLN A 78 3.11 -8.43 8.02
N MET A 79 3.29 -7.80 6.85
CA MET A 79 4.48 -8.01 6.01
C MET A 79 5.77 -7.62 6.73
N LYS A 80 5.77 -6.51 7.49
CA LYS A 80 6.91 -6.08 8.31
C LYS A 80 7.24 -7.08 9.43
N MET A 81 6.22 -7.65 10.08
CA MET A 81 6.42 -8.70 11.08
C MET A 81 7.05 -9.94 10.46
N LEU A 82 6.59 -10.35 9.27
CA LEU A 82 7.16 -11.48 8.54
C LEU A 82 8.62 -11.23 8.14
N GLU A 83 8.97 -10.00 7.73
CA GLU A 83 10.36 -9.61 7.48
C GLU A 83 11.22 -9.73 8.75
N ALA A 84 10.72 -9.24 9.89
CA ALA A 84 11.41 -9.34 11.18
C ALA A 84 11.62 -10.79 11.64
N ASP A 85 10.68 -11.69 11.29
CA ASP A 85 10.78 -13.14 11.51
C ASP A 85 11.72 -13.85 10.49
N GLY A 86 12.42 -13.10 9.65
CA GLY A 86 13.38 -13.62 8.67
C GLY A 86 12.79 -14.03 7.32
N LYS A 87 11.48 -13.81 7.09
CA LYS A 87 10.81 -14.13 5.81
C LYS A 87 10.93 -12.97 4.82
N THR A 88 12.16 -12.66 4.43
CA THR A 88 12.52 -11.51 3.58
C THR A 88 11.89 -11.52 2.18
N GLU A 89 11.47 -12.69 1.68
CA GLU A 89 10.73 -12.87 0.42
C GLU A 89 9.34 -12.19 0.38
N MET A 90 8.83 -11.80 1.55
CA MET A 90 7.57 -11.08 1.75
C MET A 90 7.80 -9.67 2.30
N ALA A 91 9.06 -9.20 2.37
CA ALA A 91 9.39 -7.87 2.85
C ALA A 91 8.68 -6.81 2.00
N PRO A 92 8.06 -5.79 2.63
CA PRO A 92 7.42 -4.71 1.89
C PRO A 92 8.41 -3.94 1.03
N ASP A 93 7.97 -3.59 -0.18
CA ASP A 93 8.72 -2.77 -1.12
C ASP A 93 8.06 -1.41 -1.35
N ILE A 94 8.66 -0.58 -2.19
CA ILE A 94 8.09 0.74 -2.54
C ILE A 94 6.66 0.61 -3.08
N ILE A 95 6.33 -0.48 -3.78
CA ILE A 95 4.99 -0.75 -4.27
C ILE A 95 4.03 -1.00 -3.09
N SER A 96 4.42 -1.79 -2.10
CA SER A 96 3.61 -2.01 -0.89
C SER A 96 3.29 -0.69 -0.18
N TYR A 97 4.30 0.14 0.09
CA TYR A 97 4.11 1.43 0.76
C TYR A 97 3.26 2.40 -0.07
N ASN A 98 3.59 2.59 -1.36
CA ASN A 98 2.82 3.47 -2.24
C ASN A 98 1.36 3.01 -2.36
N THR A 99 1.11 1.71 -2.34
CA THR A 99 -0.26 1.18 -2.38
C THR A 99 -1.03 1.51 -1.11
N VAL A 100 -0.40 1.41 0.06
CA VAL A 100 -1.02 1.76 1.36
C VAL A 100 -1.24 3.27 1.47
N VAL A 101 -0.28 4.08 1.03
CA VAL A 101 -0.43 5.54 0.96
C VAL A 101 -1.58 5.92 0.03
N ASN A 102 -1.71 5.28 -1.13
CA ASN A 102 -2.83 5.50 -2.04
C ASN A 102 -4.16 5.01 -1.42
N ALA A 103 -4.16 3.93 -0.64
CA ALA A 103 -5.36 3.47 0.08
C ALA A 103 -5.81 4.51 1.11
N TRP A 104 -4.89 5.10 1.88
CA TRP A 104 -5.20 6.23 2.75
C TRP A 104 -5.68 7.46 1.99
N ALA A 105 -5.08 7.80 0.85
CA ALA A 105 -5.52 8.94 0.04
C ALA A 105 -6.93 8.75 -0.58
N ASN A 106 -7.35 7.50 -0.75
CA ASN A 106 -8.68 7.15 -1.22
C ASN A 106 -9.68 6.89 -0.09
N SER A 107 -9.20 6.77 1.16
CA SER A 107 -10.09 6.61 2.30
C SER A 107 -10.85 7.90 2.56
N MET A 108 -12.01 7.77 3.20
CA MET A 108 -12.82 8.89 3.68
C MET A 108 -12.45 9.26 5.12
N ASP A 109 -11.25 8.90 5.56
CA ASP A 109 -10.78 9.13 6.92
C ASP A 109 -10.19 10.55 7.05
N PRO A 110 -10.69 11.41 7.96
CA PRO A 110 -10.16 12.75 8.16
C PRO A 110 -8.72 12.73 8.71
N THR A 111 -8.27 11.63 9.30
CA THR A 111 -6.89 11.47 9.81
C THR A 111 -5.95 10.83 8.78
N SER A 112 -6.43 10.58 7.56
CA SER A 112 -5.65 9.92 6.50
C SER A 112 -4.29 10.58 6.23
N HIS A 113 -4.21 11.92 6.26
CA HIS A 113 -2.97 12.65 6.05
C HIS A 113 -1.91 12.36 7.14
N LEU A 114 -2.31 12.20 8.40
CA LEU A 114 -1.40 11.85 9.50
C LEU A 114 -0.84 10.44 9.34
N GLN A 115 -1.68 9.51 8.86
CA GLN A 115 -1.24 8.14 8.58
C GLN A 115 -0.26 8.10 7.41
N ILE A 116 -0.51 8.89 6.36
CA ILE A 116 0.42 9.03 5.24
C ILE A 116 1.74 9.65 5.71
N GLU A 117 1.71 10.70 6.52
CA GLU A 117 2.90 11.32 7.08
C GLU A 117 3.75 10.32 7.88
N SER A 118 3.11 9.54 8.76
CA SER A 118 3.79 8.50 9.53
C SER A 118 4.45 7.44 8.63
N LEU A 119 3.78 7.02 7.55
CA LEU A 119 4.34 6.08 6.59
C LEU A 119 5.52 6.67 5.80
N VAL A 120 5.43 7.93 5.38
CA VAL A 120 6.52 8.63 4.68
C VAL A 120 7.73 8.79 5.58
N LEU A 121 7.53 9.17 6.84
CA LEU A 121 8.59 9.25 7.85
C LEU A 121 9.26 7.90 8.05
N GLU A 122 8.48 6.83 8.14
CA GLU A 122 9.00 5.47 8.27
C GLU A 122 9.89 5.09 7.07
N MET A 123 9.45 5.40 5.84
CA MET A 123 10.22 5.14 4.61
C MET A 123 11.56 5.88 4.61
N ILE A 124 11.58 7.16 5.03
CA ILE A 124 12.80 7.96 5.13
C ILE A 124 13.73 7.42 6.22
N MET A 125 13.19 7.11 7.41
CA MET A 125 13.97 6.60 8.54
C MET A 125 14.54 5.20 8.30
N ALA A 126 13.88 4.38 7.48
CA ALA A 126 14.41 3.08 7.08
C ALA A 126 15.73 3.21 6.29
N GLY A 127 15.97 4.35 5.63
CA GLY A 127 17.23 4.64 4.94
C GLY A 127 17.56 3.71 3.78
N ARG A 128 16.58 2.92 3.30
CA ARG A 128 16.76 2.00 2.19
C ARG A 128 16.51 2.76 0.89
N GLU A 129 17.54 2.92 0.07
CA GLU A 129 17.46 3.66 -1.22
C GLU A 129 16.25 3.23 -2.08
N LYS A 130 15.98 1.92 -2.15
CA LYS A 130 14.86 1.34 -2.91
C LYS A 130 13.47 1.56 -2.28
N LEU A 131 13.40 2.11 -1.07
CA LEU A 131 12.18 2.37 -0.32
C LEU A 131 11.94 3.87 -0.11
N MET A 132 12.75 4.74 -0.72
CA MET A 132 12.57 6.18 -0.58
C MET A 132 11.23 6.65 -1.17
N PRO A 133 10.53 7.60 -0.52
CA PRO A 133 9.32 8.20 -1.07
C PRO A 133 9.57 8.82 -2.45
N ASP A 134 8.64 8.59 -3.37
CA ASP A 134 8.74 9.05 -4.75
C ASP A 134 7.59 10.00 -5.14
N ALA A 135 7.54 10.37 -6.42
CA ALA A 135 6.48 11.22 -6.94
C ALA A 135 5.07 10.62 -6.75
N ALA A 136 4.93 9.29 -6.75
CA ALA A 136 3.64 8.64 -6.52
C ALA A 136 3.23 8.72 -5.05
N THR A 137 4.18 8.57 -4.12
CA THR A 137 3.96 8.75 -2.68
C THR A 137 3.42 10.16 -2.39
N TYR A 138 4.14 11.19 -2.86
CA TYR A 138 3.75 12.57 -2.61
C TYR A 138 2.52 13.01 -3.37
N GLY A 139 2.32 12.52 -4.60
CA GLY A 139 1.09 12.79 -5.36
C GLY A 139 -0.16 12.27 -4.65
N SER A 140 -0.05 11.11 -3.99
CA SER A 140 -1.11 10.51 -3.18
C SER A 140 -1.32 11.29 -1.88
N TRP A 141 -0.26 11.74 -1.22
CA TRP A 141 -0.38 12.60 -0.04
C TRP A 141 -1.07 13.94 -0.37
N LEU A 142 -0.64 14.61 -1.45
CA LEU A 142 -1.27 15.84 -1.95
C LEU A 142 -2.74 15.64 -2.33
N LYS A 143 -3.11 14.44 -2.79
CA LYS A 143 -4.52 14.07 -3.03
C LYS A 143 -5.31 13.98 -1.73
N ALA A 144 -4.76 13.34 -0.69
CA ALA A 144 -5.41 13.23 0.60
C ALA A 144 -5.69 14.62 1.23
N ILE A 145 -4.68 15.49 1.26
CA ILE A 145 -4.80 16.82 1.91
C ILE A 145 -5.63 17.81 1.10
N SER A 146 -5.83 17.61 -0.21
CA SER A 146 -6.61 18.53 -1.06
C SER A 146 -8.08 18.68 -0.66
N ARG A 147 -8.56 17.83 0.27
CA ARG A 147 -9.93 17.83 0.80
C ARG A 147 -10.04 18.45 2.19
N HIS A 148 -8.91 18.84 2.81
CA HIS A 148 -8.89 19.45 4.13
C HIS A 148 -9.14 20.97 4.05
N GLU A 149 -9.58 21.59 5.15
CA GLU A 149 -9.71 23.05 5.21
C GLU A 149 -8.32 23.72 5.23
N ASP A 150 -7.36 23.15 5.95
CA ASP A 150 -6.00 23.67 6.13
C ASP A 150 -5.01 23.16 5.07
N VAL A 151 -5.43 23.08 3.81
CA VAL A 151 -4.61 22.54 2.70
C VAL A 151 -3.24 23.21 2.63
N LYS A 152 -3.19 24.53 2.79
CA LYS A 152 -1.95 25.32 2.64
C LYS A 152 -0.88 24.95 3.66
N ASP A 153 -1.28 24.70 4.90
CA ASP A 153 -0.34 24.33 5.95
C ASP A 153 0.14 22.89 5.74
N HIS A 154 -0.76 21.97 5.41
CA HIS A 154 -0.38 20.60 5.06
C HIS A 154 0.55 20.51 3.83
N VAL A 155 0.39 21.39 2.84
CA VAL A 155 1.32 21.43 1.69
C VAL A 155 2.73 21.83 2.13
N LYS A 156 2.87 22.70 3.14
CA LYS A 156 4.20 23.05 3.68
C LYS A 156 4.85 21.83 4.33
N ASP A 157 4.08 21.00 5.04
CA ASP A 157 4.60 19.76 5.64
C ASP A 157 5.07 18.78 4.58
N VAL A 158 4.29 18.62 3.50
CA VAL A 158 4.69 17.78 2.35
C VAL A 158 6.00 18.28 1.72
N VAL A 159 6.11 19.59 1.47
CA VAL A 159 7.33 20.20 0.89
C VAL A 159 8.52 20.09 1.86
N LYS A 160 8.28 20.22 3.16
CA LYS A 160 9.31 20.01 4.19
C LYS A 160 9.82 18.57 4.15
N MET A 161 8.93 17.58 4.09
CA MET A 161 9.34 16.18 4.00
C MET A 161 10.12 15.86 2.72
N MET A 162 9.78 16.48 1.58
CA MET A 162 10.57 16.33 0.34
C MET A 162 12.01 16.79 0.53
N LYS A 163 12.20 17.95 1.19
CA LYS A 163 13.54 18.51 1.44
C LYS A 163 14.37 17.68 2.41
N VAL A 164 13.74 16.97 3.36
CA VAL A 164 14.44 16.15 4.36
C VAL A 164 15.29 15.05 3.71
N HIS A 165 14.93 14.58 2.52
CA HIS A 165 15.71 13.56 1.79
C HIS A 165 16.11 13.99 0.37
N ASP A 166 16.21 15.31 0.15
CA ASP A 166 16.67 15.89 -1.12
C ASP A 166 15.81 15.56 -2.34
N PHE A 167 14.52 15.27 -2.15
CA PHE A 167 13.58 15.07 -3.24
C PHE A 167 13.15 16.40 -3.87
N SER A 168 13.42 16.55 -5.16
CA SER A 168 12.97 17.69 -5.94
C SER A 168 11.70 17.32 -6.73
N PRO A 169 10.54 17.96 -6.46
CA PRO A 169 9.34 17.73 -7.24
C PRO A 169 9.56 18.17 -8.69
N THR A 170 8.99 17.45 -9.66
CA THR A 170 9.09 17.82 -11.08
C THR A 170 7.72 17.81 -11.75
N GLY A 171 7.52 18.75 -12.68
CA GLY A 171 6.43 18.73 -13.66
C GLY A 171 5.04 18.69 -13.05
N TYR A 172 4.42 17.50 -12.99
CA TYR A 172 3.08 17.30 -12.42
C TYR A 172 3.03 17.72 -10.94
N LEU A 173 4.06 17.37 -10.17
CA LEU A 173 4.02 17.55 -8.72
C LEU A 173 4.19 19.01 -8.32
N GLU A 174 5.07 19.75 -9.01
CA GLU A 174 5.24 21.19 -8.84
C GLU A 174 3.96 21.96 -9.13
N LYS A 175 3.28 21.62 -10.25
CA LYS A 175 1.99 22.23 -10.61
C LYS A 175 0.93 21.99 -9.55
N ARG A 176 0.89 20.79 -8.97
CA ARG A 176 -0.08 20.43 -7.93
C ARG A 176 0.19 21.13 -6.61
N ILE A 177 1.45 21.23 -6.19
CA ILE A 177 1.87 22.02 -5.02
C ILE A 177 1.44 23.49 -5.22
N ALA A 178 1.81 24.09 -6.36
CA ALA A 178 1.47 25.48 -6.65
C ALA A 178 -0.04 25.74 -6.70
N ALA A 179 -0.84 24.79 -7.18
CA ALA A 179 -2.30 24.91 -7.18
C ALA A 179 -2.90 24.86 -5.76
N LEU A 180 -2.39 23.99 -4.90
CA LEU A 180 -2.89 23.81 -3.53
C LEU A 180 -2.36 24.86 -2.54
N SER A 181 -1.30 25.59 -2.90
CA SER A 181 -0.76 26.70 -2.12
C SER A 181 -1.42 28.06 -2.38
N LYS A 182 -2.29 28.18 -3.40
CA LYS A 182 -3.03 29.41 -3.72
C LYS A 182 -4.20 29.64 -2.77
#